data_AF-A0A1J5DW65-F1
#
_entry.id   AF-A0A1J5DW65-F1
#
_cell.length_a   1.000
_cell.length_b   1.000
_cell.length_c   1.000
_cell.angle_alpha   90.00
_cell.angle_beta   90.00
_cell.angle_gamma   90.00
#
_symmetry.space_group_name_H-M   'P 1'
#
loop_
_entity.id
_entity.type
_entity.pdbx_description
1 polymer ?
#
loop_
_entity_poly.entity_id
_entity_poly.type
_entity_poly.pdbx_seq_one_letter_code
_entity_poly.pdbx_strand_id
1 'polypeptide(L)'
;MRHLLLLTLFTLSFTATACDDESTAKPTDVMADQTQTDQVDDSTSDATSADVTNNDQADGTEEADDGTGTDQAGDGTVDVPAVCDVFAAAVCDMLDGCAHIFIAMSFGDAAVCGARLSGPCERSLAAPGASLSQAKLDACLAAVNSMGCETFFADNLPAECDLAGTLVDGAACGDGAQCQSSFCAGGGDFSCGTCALRPQAGQPCAGGKCDRGLVCNDADTCVVPAGAGDACTAATPCASLLSCVGTGGTGICANAAAVGEPCDEAEETAPNCSFLSGLFCNGNTHVCATLGVGALGEPCGLVNGSLTVCAASYCQMGAGPTGTCAASLADGAVCTEGSGPSCSPPAECMAGHCTFPEPITCE
;
A
#
# COMPACT_ATOMS: atom_id res chain seq x y z
N MET A 1 -7.75 5.88 -6.87
CA MET A 1 -6.83 5.31 -5.85
C MET A 1 -6.50 3.81 -6.05
N ARG A 2 -7.08 3.13 -7.06
CA ARG A 2 -6.73 1.76 -7.49
C ARG A 2 -5.36 1.62 -8.18
N HIS A 3 -4.64 2.71 -8.44
CA HIS A 3 -3.34 2.74 -9.12
C HIS A 3 -2.14 3.00 -8.21
N LEU A 4 -2.35 3.19 -6.90
CA LEU A 4 -1.29 3.05 -5.89
C LEU A 4 -0.87 1.57 -5.67
N LEU A 5 -1.21 0.73 -6.65
CA LEU A 5 -1.30 -0.73 -6.62
C LEU A 5 -0.25 -1.36 -7.56
N LEU A 6 0.76 -0.59 -7.97
CA LEU A 6 1.81 -1.04 -8.89
C LEU A 6 3.23 -0.96 -8.31
N LEU A 7 3.48 -0.08 -7.34
CA LEU A 7 4.57 -0.30 -6.38
C LEU A 7 4.34 -1.53 -5.49
N THR A 8 3.13 -2.07 -5.54
CA THR A 8 2.69 -3.30 -4.89
C THR A 8 2.81 -4.55 -5.78
N LEU A 9 3.60 -4.51 -6.88
CA LEU A 9 4.34 -5.73 -7.28
C LEU A 9 5.17 -6.27 -6.11
N PHE A 10 5.37 -5.44 -5.08
CA PHE A 10 5.89 -5.80 -3.78
C PHE A 10 4.98 -5.54 -2.57
N THR A 11 3.66 -5.76 -2.68
CA THR A 11 2.65 -5.97 -1.61
C THR A 11 1.51 -4.96 -1.54
N LEU A 12 0.28 -5.49 -1.41
CA LEU A 12 -0.95 -4.88 -0.89
C LEU A 12 -2.04 -4.60 -1.93
N SER A 13 -3.04 -5.47 -1.92
CA SER A 13 -4.41 -5.18 -2.37
C SER A 13 -5.21 -4.72 -1.15
N PHE A 14 -5.15 -3.44 -0.77
CA PHE A 14 -6.15 -2.90 0.15
C PHE A 14 -7.48 -2.73 -0.59
N THR A 15 -8.39 -3.67 -0.40
CA THR A 15 -9.81 -3.41 -0.66
C THR A 15 -10.28 -2.41 0.39
N ALA A 16 -10.50 -1.17 -0.01
CA ALA A 16 -11.33 -0.24 0.76
C ALA A 16 -12.77 -0.79 0.75
N THR A 17 -13.06 -1.75 1.63
CA THR A 17 -14.42 -2.26 1.88
C THR A 17 -15.07 -1.50 3.03
N ALA A 18 -14.83 -0.19 3.13
CA ALA A 18 -15.52 0.66 4.08
C ALA A 18 -15.88 1.98 3.39
N CYS A 19 -17.18 2.28 3.42
CA CYS A 19 -17.85 3.52 2.97
C CYS A 19 -18.57 3.53 1.60
N ASP A 20 -18.92 2.38 1.02
CA ASP A 20 -19.97 2.31 -0.02
C ASP A 20 -21.01 1.23 0.34
N ASP A 21 -21.85 1.53 1.34
CA ASP A 21 -23.13 0.84 1.53
C ASP A 21 -24.24 1.90 1.51
N GLU A 22 -24.51 2.46 0.32
CA GLU A 22 -25.76 3.20 0.07
C GLU A 22 -26.93 2.20 0.06
N SER A 23 -27.31 1.76 1.25
CA SER A 23 -28.63 1.21 1.52
C SER A 23 -29.66 2.34 1.40
N THR A 24 -30.20 2.55 0.20
CA THR A 24 -31.47 3.28 0.04
C THR A 24 -32.63 2.38 0.50
N ALA A 25 -32.72 2.13 1.81
CA ALA A 25 -33.90 1.51 2.43
C ALA A 25 -34.61 2.55 3.31
N LYS A 26 -35.75 3.02 2.81
CA LYS A 26 -36.73 3.85 3.54
C LYS A 26 -37.15 3.16 4.86
N PRO A 27 -37.34 3.91 5.97
CA PRO A 27 -37.72 3.31 7.24
C PRO A 27 -39.20 2.91 7.24
N THR A 28 -39.48 1.66 7.57
CA THR A 28 -40.80 1.22 8.05
C THR A 28 -40.66 0.73 9.49
N ASP A 29 -41.42 1.39 10.37
CA ASP A 29 -41.71 1.04 11.76
C ASP A 29 -41.94 -0.46 11.97
N VAL A 30 -41.15 -1.10 12.84
CA VAL A 30 -41.63 -2.18 13.72
C VAL A 30 -40.83 -2.16 15.02
N MET A 31 -41.52 -1.86 16.12
CA MET A 31 -41.10 -2.13 17.50
C MET A 31 -41.35 -3.61 17.87
N ALA A 32 -40.36 -4.27 18.47
CA ALA A 32 -40.51 -5.36 19.44
C ALA A 32 -39.12 -5.62 20.06
N ASP A 33 -38.89 -5.24 21.31
CA ASP A 33 -39.06 -6.11 22.50
C ASP A 33 -38.11 -7.30 22.52
N GLN A 34 -36.96 -7.15 23.19
CA GLN A 34 -36.39 -8.20 24.04
C GLN A 34 -35.65 -7.58 25.23
N THR A 35 -36.27 -7.72 26.39
CA THR A 35 -35.63 -7.74 27.71
C THR A 35 -34.64 -8.91 27.80
N GLN A 36 -33.38 -8.66 28.19
CA GLN A 36 -32.55 -9.70 28.78
C GLN A 36 -31.76 -9.17 29.98
N THR A 37 -31.95 -9.91 31.07
CA THR A 37 -31.54 -9.72 32.46
C THR A 37 -30.05 -9.91 32.72
N ASP A 38 -29.56 -9.13 33.68
CA ASP A 38 -28.53 -9.41 34.70
C ASP A 38 -27.69 -10.68 34.56
N GLN A 39 -26.36 -10.51 34.55
CA GLN A 39 -25.51 -11.31 35.42
C GLN A 39 -24.23 -10.57 35.83
N VAL A 40 -24.08 -10.46 37.15
CA VAL A 40 -22.95 -9.96 37.93
C VAL A 40 -22.13 -11.18 38.34
N ASP A 41 -20.81 -11.14 38.16
CA ASP A 41 -19.79 -11.92 38.91
C ASP A 41 -18.43 -11.30 38.49
N ASP A 42 -17.84 -10.39 39.26
CA ASP A 42 -17.00 -10.60 40.45
C ASP A 42 -15.97 -11.75 40.31
N SER A 43 -14.73 -11.38 39.98
CA SER A 43 -13.53 -12.15 40.31
C SER A 43 -12.30 -11.26 40.19
N THR A 44 -11.93 -10.67 41.33
CA THR A 44 -10.59 -10.21 41.67
C THR A 44 -9.59 -11.37 41.67
N SER A 45 -8.44 -11.20 41.02
CA SER A 45 -7.23 -11.95 41.35
C SER A 45 -5.97 -11.12 41.12
N ASP A 46 -5.32 -10.86 42.26
CA ASP A 46 -3.96 -10.39 42.44
C ASP A 46 -2.92 -11.18 41.64
N ALA A 47 -1.93 -10.48 41.07
CA ALA A 47 -0.59 -11.01 40.89
C ALA A 47 0.46 -9.88 40.70
N THR A 48 1.06 -9.50 41.84
CA THR A 48 2.50 -9.26 42.03
C THR A 48 3.33 -8.60 40.93
N SER A 49 3.62 -7.32 41.19
CA SER A 49 4.77 -6.56 40.69
C SER A 49 6.09 -7.19 41.14
N ALA A 50 6.97 -7.55 40.20
CA ALA A 50 8.37 -7.87 40.46
C ALA A 50 9.25 -6.89 39.68
N ASP A 51 9.90 -6.04 40.47
CA ASP A 51 10.94 -5.08 40.16
C ASP A 51 12.23 -5.81 39.74
N VAL A 52 12.75 -5.50 38.55
CA VAL A 52 14.12 -5.85 38.15
C VAL A 52 14.71 -4.63 37.47
N THR A 53 15.31 -3.76 38.27
CA THR A 53 16.29 -2.76 37.81
C THR A 53 17.67 -3.21 38.25
N ASN A 54 18.54 -3.51 37.27
CA ASN A 54 19.99 -3.55 37.38
C ASN A 54 20.56 -3.77 35.96
N ASN A 55 21.24 -2.79 35.38
CA ASN A 55 22.70 -2.71 35.53
C ASN A 55 23.28 -1.58 34.66
N ASP A 56 24.11 -0.78 35.31
CA ASP A 56 25.03 0.21 34.76
C ASP A 56 26.18 -0.43 33.94
N GLN A 57 26.98 0.44 33.29
CA GLN A 57 28.26 0.26 32.57
C GLN A 57 28.18 0.10 31.05
N ALA A 58 29.03 0.74 30.24
CA ALA A 58 30.07 1.76 30.40
C ALA A 58 30.26 2.39 29.00
N ASP A 59 30.38 3.70 28.86
CA ASP A 59 31.66 4.43 28.74
C ASP A 59 32.74 3.69 27.91
N GLY A 60 33.08 4.28 26.76
CA GLY A 60 34.04 3.73 25.80
C GLY A 60 34.17 4.60 24.55
N THR A 61 35.10 5.55 24.63
CA THR A 61 35.57 6.51 23.62
C THR A 61 36.29 5.88 22.41
N GLU A 62 36.16 6.57 21.27
CA GLU A 62 37.14 6.83 20.20
C GLU A 62 37.88 5.64 19.53
N GLU A 63 37.69 5.50 18.21
CA GLU A 63 38.81 5.48 17.25
C GLU A 63 38.31 5.85 15.85
N ALA A 64 38.91 6.90 15.29
CA ALA A 64 38.77 7.31 13.90
C ALA A 64 39.78 6.52 13.07
N ASP A 65 39.30 5.65 12.18
CA ASP A 65 40.13 4.97 11.19
C ASP A 65 39.89 5.56 9.79
N ASP A 66 40.89 6.33 9.35
CA ASP A 66 41.04 6.92 8.02
C ASP A 66 41.56 5.84 7.06
N GLY A 67 40.63 4.99 6.59
CA GLY A 67 40.91 3.88 5.69
C GLY A 67 40.40 4.11 4.28
N THR A 68 41.03 5.01 3.52
CA THR A 68 40.92 5.01 2.04
C THR A 68 41.49 3.70 1.48
N GLY A 69 40.59 2.78 1.10
CA GLY A 69 40.93 1.54 0.41
C GLY A 69 39.95 1.26 -0.74
N THR A 70 40.34 1.67 -1.95
CA THR A 70 39.71 1.22 -3.20
C THR A 70 40.23 -0.19 -3.56
N ASP A 71 39.42 -0.90 -4.35
CA ASP A 71 39.83 -2.04 -5.20
C ASP A 71 39.85 -3.44 -4.58
N GLN A 72 38.66 -3.96 -4.25
CA GLN A 72 38.39 -5.39 -4.41
C GLN A 72 37.33 -5.61 -5.48
N ALA A 73 37.79 -5.96 -6.70
CA ALA A 73 37.03 -6.77 -7.64
C ALA A 73 36.95 -8.20 -7.06
N GLY A 74 36.28 -8.33 -5.92
CA GLY A 74 35.92 -9.61 -5.32
C GLY A 74 34.78 -10.23 -6.12
N ASP A 75 34.74 -11.56 -6.12
CA ASP A 75 33.75 -12.43 -6.74
C ASP A 75 32.32 -12.17 -6.20
N GLY A 76 31.78 -11.02 -6.59
CA GLY A 76 30.40 -10.63 -6.96
C GLY A 76 29.17 -11.11 -6.21
N THR A 77 29.27 -11.83 -5.09
CA THR A 77 28.07 -12.26 -4.37
C THR A 77 27.36 -11.05 -3.77
N VAL A 78 26.15 -10.77 -4.24
CA VAL A 78 25.27 -9.73 -3.70
C VAL A 78 24.89 -10.10 -2.27
N ASP A 79 25.12 -9.20 -1.31
CA ASP A 79 24.60 -9.33 0.05
C ASP A 79 23.11 -8.97 0.04
N VAL A 80 22.28 -9.98 -0.26
CA VAL A 80 20.84 -9.83 -0.50
C VAL A 80 20.12 -9.09 0.65
N PRO A 81 20.31 -9.45 1.94
CA PRO A 81 19.72 -8.69 3.04
C PRO A 81 20.08 -7.19 3.03
N ALA A 82 21.37 -6.86 2.95
CA ALA A 82 21.81 -5.46 2.96
C ALA A 82 21.25 -4.66 1.77
N VAL A 83 21.19 -5.30 0.61
CA VAL A 83 20.57 -4.76 -0.61
C VAL A 83 19.09 -4.47 -0.41
N CYS A 84 18.37 -5.40 0.19
CA CYS A 84 16.94 -5.28 0.39
C CYS A 84 16.59 -4.24 1.45
N ASP A 85 17.40 -4.10 2.50
CA ASP A 85 17.24 -3.03 3.49
C ASP A 85 17.39 -1.64 2.85
N VAL A 86 18.42 -1.43 2.03
CA VAL A 86 18.63 -0.14 1.34
C VAL A 86 17.51 0.13 0.34
N PHE A 87 17.11 -0.87 -0.43
CA PHE A 87 16.03 -0.73 -1.41
C PHE A 87 14.69 -0.41 -0.73
N ALA A 88 14.34 -1.16 0.32
CA ALA A 88 13.11 -0.96 1.06
C ALA A 88 13.07 0.43 1.71
N ALA A 89 14.17 0.88 2.33
CA ALA A 89 14.28 2.22 2.90
C ALA A 89 14.04 3.31 1.84
N ALA A 90 14.70 3.23 0.67
CA ALA A 90 14.54 4.23 -0.39
C ALA A 90 13.11 4.29 -0.95
N VAL A 91 12.44 3.14 -1.12
CA VAL A 91 11.04 3.08 -1.54
C VAL A 91 10.12 3.70 -0.48
N CYS A 92 10.34 3.38 0.80
CA CYS A 92 9.55 3.92 1.90
C CYS A 92 9.77 5.42 2.09
N ASP A 93 11.00 5.92 1.90
CA ASP A 93 11.30 7.36 1.93
C ASP A 93 10.61 8.10 0.77
N MET A 94 10.59 7.52 -0.43
CA MET A 94 9.84 8.07 -1.56
C MET A 94 8.34 8.09 -1.28
N LEU A 95 7.80 6.99 -0.75
CA LEU A 95 6.39 6.93 -0.34
C LEU A 95 6.07 7.94 0.75
N ASP A 96 6.94 8.15 1.73
CA ASP A 96 6.74 9.11 2.80
C ASP A 96 6.76 10.55 2.25
N GLY A 97 7.73 10.87 1.39
CA GLY A 97 7.85 12.17 0.75
C GLY A 97 6.67 12.51 -0.17
N CYS A 98 6.10 11.51 -0.84
CA CYS A 98 5.01 11.69 -1.80
C CYS A 98 3.61 11.46 -1.23
N ALA A 99 3.49 10.66 -0.17
CA ALA A 99 2.25 10.18 0.40
C ALA A 99 2.39 9.88 1.90
N HIS A 100 2.94 10.80 2.69
CA HIS A 100 3.21 10.64 4.13
C HIS A 100 2.07 9.97 4.91
N ILE A 101 0.81 10.34 4.65
CA ILE A 101 -0.33 9.75 5.35
C ILE A 101 -0.43 8.24 5.13
N PHE A 102 -0.07 7.74 3.94
CA PHE A 102 -0.06 6.31 3.63
C PHE A 102 0.93 5.57 4.52
N ILE A 103 2.15 6.11 4.65
CA ILE A 103 3.16 5.55 5.55
C ILE A 103 2.69 5.60 7.00
N ALA A 104 2.13 6.73 7.46
CA ALA A 104 1.60 6.87 8.80
C ALA A 104 0.48 5.84 9.10
N MET A 105 -0.45 5.64 8.17
CA MET A 105 -1.56 4.69 8.33
C MET A 105 -1.09 3.24 8.31
N SER A 106 -0.26 2.87 7.33
CA SER A 106 0.10 1.47 7.09
C SER A 106 1.23 0.97 7.98
N PHE A 107 2.21 1.82 8.27
CA PHE A 107 3.45 1.44 8.97
C PHE A 107 3.75 2.28 10.21
N GLY A 108 3.12 3.46 10.33
CA GLY A 108 3.40 4.44 11.37
C GLY A 108 4.52 5.40 10.96
N ASP A 109 5.63 4.87 10.44
CA ASP A 109 6.73 5.66 9.90
C ASP A 109 7.51 4.91 8.80
N ALA A 110 8.38 5.64 8.11
CA ALA A 110 9.18 5.13 6.98
C ALA A 110 10.21 4.07 7.41
N ALA A 111 10.73 4.12 8.63
CA ALA A 111 11.70 3.15 9.13
C ALA A 111 11.05 1.79 9.38
N VAL A 112 9.85 1.78 9.98
CA VAL A 112 9.03 0.58 10.13
C VAL A 112 8.62 0.05 8.76
N CYS A 113 8.25 0.93 7.82
CA CYS A 113 7.99 0.53 6.43
C CYS A 113 9.19 -0.20 5.82
N GLY A 114 10.40 0.36 5.92
CA GLY A 114 11.62 -0.24 5.38
C GLY A 114 11.89 -1.62 5.96
N ALA A 115 11.80 -1.76 7.29
CA ALA A 115 11.99 -3.04 7.98
C ALA A 115 10.92 -4.08 7.59
N ARG A 116 9.69 -3.67 7.28
CA ARG A 116 8.61 -4.58 6.84
C ARG A 116 8.75 -5.01 5.39
N LEU A 117 9.31 -4.15 4.53
CA LEU A 117 9.45 -4.42 3.10
C LEU A 117 10.77 -5.12 2.71
N SER A 118 11.78 -5.15 3.56
CA SER A 118 13.03 -5.87 3.27
C SER A 118 12.83 -7.38 3.13
N GLY A 119 12.05 -7.99 4.02
CA GLY A 119 11.73 -9.43 3.96
C GLY A 119 11.10 -9.88 2.62
N PRO A 120 10.02 -9.23 2.14
CA PRO A 120 9.53 -9.47 0.78
C PRO A 120 10.62 -9.37 -0.29
N CYS A 121 11.43 -8.30 -0.29
CA CYS A 121 12.51 -8.13 -1.26
C CYS A 121 13.44 -9.35 -1.28
N GLU A 122 13.89 -9.81 -0.11
CA GLU A 122 14.78 -10.98 -0.01
C GLU A 122 14.16 -12.22 -0.64
N ARG A 123 12.86 -12.45 -0.43
CA ARG A 123 12.15 -13.61 -1.00
C ARG A 123 12.03 -13.57 -2.51
N SER A 124 11.79 -12.41 -3.11
CA SER A 124 11.76 -12.30 -4.58
C SER A 124 13.16 -12.50 -5.17
N LEU A 125 14.20 -11.99 -4.52
CA LEU A 125 15.58 -12.22 -4.96
C LEU A 125 16.06 -13.65 -4.75
N ALA A 126 15.49 -14.36 -3.78
CA ALA A 126 15.70 -15.79 -3.58
C ALA A 126 14.87 -16.66 -4.54
N ALA A 127 13.89 -16.09 -5.25
CA ALA A 127 13.00 -16.86 -6.10
C ALA A 127 13.70 -17.43 -7.34
N PRO A 128 13.38 -18.66 -7.79
CA PRO A 128 13.98 -19.26 -8.96
C PRO A 128 13.88 -18.38 -10.20
N GLY A 129 15.03 -18.14 -10.83
CA GLY A 129 15.10 -17.39 -12.07
C GLY A 129 15.14 -15.86 -11.90
N ALA A 130 15.03 -15.34 -10.67
CA ALA A 130 15.37 -13.95 -10.40
C ALA A 130 16.84 -13.68 -10.77
N SER A 131 17.09 -12.59 -11.48
CA SER A 131 18.45 -12.18 -11.87
C SER A 131 18.69 -10.70 -11.56
N LEU A 132 18.99 -10.42 -10.30
CA LEU A 132 19.44 -9.10 -9.86
C LEU A 132 20.96 -9.10 -9.68
N SER A 133 21.60 -8.02 -10.11
CA SER A 133 22.98 -7.71 -9.76
C SER A 133 23.02 -6.44 -8.91
N GLN A 134 24.03 -6.30 -8.04
CA GLN A 134 24.24 -5.09 -7.25
C GLN A 134 24.20 -3.83 -8.13
N ALA A 135 24.93 -3.84 -9.25
CA ALA A 135 25.00 -2.70 -10.16
C ALA A 135 23.64 -2.29 -10.75
N LYS A 136 22.74 -3.26 -11.00
CA LYS A 136 21.40 -2.99 -11.51
C LYS A 136 20.51 -2.36 -10.43
N LEU A 137 20.65 -2.84 -9.19
CA LEU A 137 19.93 -2.25 -8.08
C LEU A 137 20.41 -0.85 -7.75
N ASP A 138 21.72 -0.62 -7.72
CA ASP A 138 22.29 0.71 -7.46
C ASP A 138 21.80 1.72 -8.52
N ALA A 139 21.75 1.30 -9.79
CA ALA A 139 21.20 2.10 -10.87
C ALA A 139 19.70 2.38 -10.69
N CYS A 140 18.91 1.37 -10.33
CA CYS A 140 17.49 1.55 -10.03
C CYS A 140 17.27 2.51 -8.84
N LEU A 141 18.01 2.34 -7.75
CA LEU A 141 17.93 3.18 -6.55
C LEU A 141 18.26 4.63 -6.87
N ALA A 142 19.34 4.87 -7.64
CA ALA A 142 19.68 6.21 -8.10
C ALA A 142 18.55 6.82 -8.95
N ALA A 143 17.92 6.01 -9.80
CA ALA A 143 16.82 6.46 -10.66
C ALA A 143 15.55 6.78 -9.83
N VAL A 144 15.18 5.92 -8.88
CA VAL A 144 14.07 6.15 -7.94
C VAL A 144 14.30 7.43 -7.14
N ASN A 145 15.48 7.63 -6.56
CA ASN A 145 15.77 8.85 -5.78
C ASN A 145 15.74 10.15 -6.59
N SER A 146 15.76 10.07 -7.92
CA SER A 146 15.68 11.23 -8.82
C SER A 146 14.28 11.48 -9.39
N MET A 147 13.34 10.58 -9.14
CA MET A 147 11.99 10.59 -9.72
C MET A 147 11.04 11.51 -8.94
N GLY A 148 10.04 12.07 -9.65
CA GLY A 148 8.93 12.79 -9.03
C GLY A 148 7.76 11.86 -8.67
N CYS A 149 6.94 12.29 -7.71
CA CYS A 149 5.78 11.52 -7.20
C CYS A 149 4.80 11.07 -8.29
N GLU A 150 4.55 11.91 -9.30
CA GLU A 150 3.66 11.57 -10.42
C GLU A 150 4.17 10.36 -11.20
N THR A 151 5.46 10.32 -11.54
CA THR A 151 6.07 9.20 -12.26
C THR A 151 6.11 7.94 -11.40
N PHE A 152 6.37 8.09 -10.10
CA PHE A 152 6.36 7.00 -9.13
C PHE A 152 5.00 6.31 -9.06
N PHE A 153 3.92 7.08 -8.91
CA PHE A 153 2.56 6.54 -8.81
C PHE A 153 1.92 6.18 -10.16
N ALA A 154 2.53 6.55 -11.28
CA ALA A 154 2.08 6.17 -12.62
C ALA A 154 2.60 4.78 -13.08
N ASP A 155 3.30 4.03 -12.22
CA ASP A 155 4.03 2.80 -12.58
C ASP A 155 4.94 3.00 -13.80
N ASN A 156 5.49 4.20 -13.93
CA ASN A 156 6.39 4.54 -15.01
C ASN A 156 7.83 4.54 -14.50
N LEU A 157 8.20 3.44 -13.84
CA LEU A 157 9.55 3.29 -13.30
C LEU A 157 10.59 3.34 -14.44
N PRO A 158 11.76 3.96 -14.19
CA PRO A 158 12.87 3.98 -15.13
C PRO A 158 13.27 2.59 -15.62
N ALA A 159 13.87 2.51 -16.80
CA ALA A 159 14.32 1.25 -17.39
C ALA A 159 15.37 0.55 -16.51
N GLU A 160 16.12 1.31 -15.72
CA GLU A 160 17.08 0.83 -14.73
C GLU A 160 16.43 -0.05 -13.66
N CYS A 161 15.15 0.21 -13.35
CA CYS A 161 14.33 -0.60 -12.44
C CYS A 161 13.60 -1.76 -13.13
N ASP A 162 13.92 -2.05 -14.39
CA ASP A 162 13.43 -3.26 -15.06
C ASP A 162 14.19 -4.50 -14.62
N LEU A 163 13.78 -5.08 -13.50
CA LEU A 163 14.43 -6.24 -12.87
C LEU A 163 14.06 -7.56 -13.56
N ALA A 164 14.21 -7.63 -14.88
CA ALA A 164 13.99 -8.85 -15.66
C ALA A 164 14.80 -10.04 -15.11
N GLY A 165 14.13 -11.17 -15.01
CA GLY A 165 14.66 -12.47 -14.65
C GLY A 165 15.08 -13.31 -15.85
N THR A 166 15.15 -14.62 -15.64
CA THR A 166 15.64 -15.59 -16.61
C THR A 166 14.57 -16.54 -17.16
N LEU A 167 13.42 -16.64 -16.49
CA LEU A 167 12.32 -17.48 -16.93
C LEU A 167 11.70 -16.93 -18.22
N VAL A 168 11.55 -17.79 -19.21
CA VAL A 168 10.95 -17.45 -20.51
C VAL A 168 9.43 -17.30 -20.39
N ASP A 169 8.82 -16.61 -21.35
CA ASP A 169 7.36 -16.54 -21.47
C ASP A 169 6.74 -17.96 -21.48
N GLY A 170 5.67 -18.14 -20.71
CA GLY A 170 4.99 -19.42 -20.51
C GLY A 170 5.46 -20.23 -19.30
N ALA A 171 6.57 -19.86 -18.65
CA ALA A 171 7.00 -20.51 -17.41
C ALA A 171 6.14 -20.09 -16.21
N ALA A 172 5.96 -20.98 -15.23
CA ALA A 172 5.35 -20.63 -13.95
C ALA A 172 6.21 -19.59 -13.22
N CYS A 173 5.55 -18.65 -12.54
CA CYS A 173 6.22 -17.61 -11.75
C CYS A 173 5.36 -17.23 -10.56
N GLY A 174 6.01 -16.76 -9.49
CA GLY A 174 5.35 -16.10 -8.36
C GLY A 174 5.62 -14.60 -8.29
N ASP A 175 6.54 -14.10 -9.12
CA ASP A 175 7.00 -12.71 -9.13
C ASP A 175 7.46 -12.32 -10.55
N GLY A 176 7.25 -11.06 -10.93
CA GLY A 176 7.72 -10.53 -12.21
C GLY A 176 9.24 -10.57 -12.35
N ALA A 177 10.00 -10.43 -11.25
CA ALA A 177 11.46 -10.49 -11.23
C ALA A 177 12.04 -11.83 -11.69
N GLN A 178 11.23 -12.89 -11.73
CA GLN A 178 11.63 -14.20 -12.26
C GLN A 178 11.59 -14.24 -13.79
N CYS A 179 10.76 -13.40 -14.43
CA CYS A 179 10.47 -13.44 -15.85
C CYS A 179 11.38 -12.52 -16.67
N GLN A 180 11.78 -12.96 -17.87
CA GLN A 180 12.54 -12.14 -18.84
C GLN A 180 11.81 -10.84 -19.22
N SER A 181 10.49 -10.85 -19.15
CA SER A 181 9.61 -9.71 -19.42
C SER A 181 9.38 -8.78 -18.22
N SER A 182 9.97 -9.11 -17.05
CA SER A 182 9.65 -8.53 -15.75
C SER A 182 8.16 -8.58 -15.35
N PHE A 183 7.39 -9.51 -15.94
CA PHE A 183 5.95 -9.60 -15.74
C PHE A 183 5.46 -11.04 -15.56
N CYS A 184 4.81 -11.26 -14.43
CA CYS A 184 4.13 -12.51 -14.08
C CYS A 184 2.61 -12.32 -14.20
N ALA A 185 2.02 -12.84 -15.27
CA ALA A 185 0.58 -12.70 -15.55
C ALA A 185 -0.24 -13.62 -14.64
N GLY A 186 -1.36 -13.11 -14.12
CA GLY A 186 -2.20 -13.87 -13.19
C GLY A 186 -1.62 -14.02 -11.78
N GLY A 187 -0.36 -13.62 -11.56
CA GLY A 187 0.28 -13.60 -10.24
C GLY A 187 -0.21 -12.49 -9.30
N GLY A 188 -1.46 -12.05 -9.46
CA GLY A 188 -2.12 -11.11 -8.55
C GLY A 188 -2.67 -11.87 -7.33
N ASP A 189 -2.72 -11.20 -6.19
CA ASP A 189 -3.26 -11.73 -4.93
C ASP A 189 -2.67 -13.10 -4.55
N PHE A 190 -1.35 -13.24 -4.70
CA PHE A 190 -0.57 -14.35 -4.12
C PHE A 190 -0.81 -15.71 -4.77
N SER A 191 -1.46 -15.72 -5.93
CA SER A 191 -1.58 -16.90 -6.77
C SER A 191 -0.37 -17.03 -7.69
N CYS A 192 -0.01 -18.27 -8.05
CA CYS A 192 1.02 -18.49 -9.05
C CYS A 192 0.54 -18.04 -10.43
N GLY A 193 1.40 -17.32 -11.13
CA GLY A 193 1.16 -16.82 -12.46
C GLY A 193 1.98 -17.53 -13.53
N THR A 194 2.04 -16.90 -14.69
CA THR A 194 2.85 -17.34 -15.83
C THR A 194 3.59 -16.16 -16.42
N CYS A 195 4.88 -16.32 -16.72
CA CYS A 195 5.67 -15.29 -17.37
C CYS A 195 5.04 -14.92 -18.71
N ALA A 196 4.84 -13.63 -18.95
CA ALA A 196 4.26 -13.13 -20.18
C ALA A 196 4.75 -11.71 -20.47
N LEU A 197 4.53 -11.22 -21.68
CA LEU A 197 4.73 -9.80 -21.99
C LEU A 197 3.69 -8.94 -21.27
N ARG A 198 4.09 -7.72 -20.88
CA ARG A 198 3.16 -6.73 -20.34
C ARG A 198 2.11 -6.35 -21.38
N PRO A 199 0.81 -6.31 -21.02
CA PRO A 199 -0.25 -5.92 -21.95
C PRO A 199 -0.03 -4.51 -22.52
N GLN A 200 0.11 -4.44 -23.84
CA GLN A 200 0.29 -3.19 -24.59
C GLN A 200 -1.03 -2.44 -24.77
N ALA A 201 -0.99 -1.19 -25.23
CA ALA A 201 -2.21 -0.42 -25.51
C ALA A 201 -3.16 -1.19 -26.45
N GLY A 202 -4.44 -1.25 -26.07
CA GLY A 202 -5.48 -2.02 -26.77
C GLY A 202 -5.52 -3.52 -26.42
N GLN A 203 -4.63 -4.03 -25.58
CA GLN A 203 -4.68 -5.41 -25.08
C GLN A 203 -5.47 -5.50 -23.76
N PRO A 204 -6.03 -6.69 -23.43
CA PRO A 204 -6.67 -6.90 -22.14
C PRO A 204 -5.69 -6.81 -20.97
N CYS A 205 -6.09 -6.17 -19.87
CA CYS A 205 -5.32 -6.09 -18.62
C CYS A 205 -5.85 -7.06 -17.56
N ALA A 206 -5.41 -8.32 -17.62
CA ALA A 206 -5.72 -9.29 -16.58
C ALA A 206 -5.16 -8.83 -15.21
N GLY A 207 -6.04 -8.71 -14.21
CA GLY A 207 -5.66 -8.23 -12.87
C GLY A 207 -5.29 -6.74 -12.83
N GLY A 208 -5.76 -5.93 -13.79
CA GLY A 208 -5.55 -4.48 -13.79
C GLY A 208 -4.15 -4.02 -14.22
N LYS A 209 -3.29 -4.93 -14.70
CA LYS A 209 -1.90 -4.63 -15.04
C LYS A 209 -1.72 -4.38 -16.54
N CYS A 210 -0.96 -3.33 -16.85
CA CYS A 210 -0.60 -2.92 -18.21
C CYS A 210 0.91 -2.74 -18.34
N ASP A 211 1.36 -2.42 -19.56
CA ASP A 211 2.70 -1.88 -19.76
C ASP A 211 2.88 -0.52 -19.05
N ARG A 212 4.14 -0.13 -18.85
CA ARG A 212 4.50 1.07 -18.10
C ARG A 212 3.87 2.33 -18.69
N GLY A 213 3.32 3.17 -17.81
CA GLY A 213 2.64 4.40 -18.20
C GLY A 213 1.27 4.20 -18.87
N LEU A 214 0.77 2.97 -18.94
CA LEU A 214 -0.60 2.67 -19.35
C LEU A 214 -1.46 2.34 -18.12
N VAL A 215 -2.77 2.50 -18.26
CA VAL A 215 -3.76 2.20 -17.23
C VAL A 215 -4.82 1.25 -17.76
N CYS A 216 -5.35 0.41 -16.88
CA CYS A 216 -6.46 -0.49 -17.19
C CYS A 216 -7.77 0.27 -17.06
N ASN A 217 -8.52 0.40 -18.16
CA ASN A 217 -9.81 1.10 -18.15
C ASN A 217 -10.97 0.19 -17.70
N ASP A 218 -12.17 0.73 -17.60
CA ASP A 218 -13.37 -0.02 -17.13
C ASP A 218 -13.81 -1.15 -18.09
N ALA A 219 -13.25 -1.19 -19.30
CA ALA A 219 -13.46 -2.26 -20.28
C ALA A 219 -12.31 -3.29 -20.25
N ASP A 220 -11.56 -3.36 -19.16
CA ASP A 220 -10.40 -4.24 -18.95
C ASP A 220 -9.37 -4.15 -20.08
N THR A 221 -9.17 -2.96 -20.64
CA THR A 221 -8.23 -2.71 -21.74
C THR A 221 -7.16 -1.70 -21.35
N CYS A 222 -5.91 -1.98 -21.70
CA CYS A 222 -4.80 -1.05 -21.49
C CYS A 222 -4.91 0.15 -22.42
N VAL A 223 -4.88 1.35 -21.86
CA VAL A 223 -4.97 2.61 -22.61
C VAL A 223 -3.95 3.61 -22.11
N VAL A 224 -3.63 4.59 -22.97
CA VAL A 224 -2.87 5.76 -22.56
C VAL A 224 -3.79 6.64 -21.72
N PRO A 225 -3.42 6.98 -20.48
CA PRO A 225 -4.23 7.86 -19.65
C PRO A 225 -4.28 9.29 -20.20
N ALA A 226 -5.36 10.01 -19.89
CA ALA A 226 -5.50 11.44 -20.19
C ALA A 226 -4.70 12.31 -19.19
N GLY A 227 -4.01 13.34 -19.70
CA GLY A 227 -3.24 14.27 -18.89
C GLY A 227 -4.12 15.36 -18.27
N ALA A 228 -3.54 16.19 -17.38
CA ALA A 228 -4.26 17.29 -16.76
C ALA A 228 -4.80 18.29 -17.81
N GLY A 229 -6.09 18.60 -17.74
CA GLY A 229 -6.82 19.44 -18.69
C GLY A 229 -7.37 18.71 -19.90
N ASP A 230 -7.00 17.44 -20.13
CA ASP A 230 -7.55 16.63 -21.21
C ASP A 230 -8.93 16.06 -20.84
N ALA A 231 -9.70 15.70 -21.88
CA ALA A 231 -10.97 15.01 -21.69
C ALA A 231 -10.74 13.57 -21.21
N CYS A 232 -11.49 13.17 -20.19
CA CYS A 232 -11.52 11.81 -19.68
C CYS A 232 -12.86 11.15 -19.93
N THR A 233 -12.82 9.83 -20.08
CA THR A 233 -14.00 8.96 -20.17
C THR A 233 -13.71 7.63 -19.48
N ALA A 234 -14.72 6.78 -19.29
CA ALA A 234 -14.52 5.38 -18.87
C ALA A 234 -13.53 4.61 -19.77
N ALA A 235 -13.38 4.99 -21.05
CA ALA A 235 -12.43 4.38 -21.98
C ALA A 235 -11.03 5.03 -21.96
N THR A 236 -10.90 6.23 -21.40
CA THR A 236 -9.66 7.01 -21.33
C THR A 236 -9.64 7.70 -19.96
N PRO A 237 -9.32 6.96 -18.89
CA PRO A 237 -9.26 7.52 -17.56
C PRO A 237 -8.06 8.48 -17.44
N CYS A 238 -8.08 9.31 -16.40
CA CYS A 238 -7.00 10.24 -16.14
C CYS A 238 -5.72 9.52 -15.69
N ALA A 239 -4.58 10.19 -15.88
CA ALA A 239 -3.30 9.74 -15.35
C ALA A 239 -3.34 9.63 -13.82
N SER A 240 -2.41 8.86 -13.26
CA SER A 240 -2.29 8.73 -11.81
C SER A 240 -2.28 10.09 -11.12
N LEU A 241 -2.96 10.16 -9.97
CA LEU A 241 -3.13 11.36 -9.14
C LEU A 241 -4.09 12.44 -9.69
N LEU A 242 -4.69 12.22 -10.86
CA LEU A 242 -5.72 13.10 -11.41
C LEU A 242 -7.11 12.50 -11.23
N SER A 243 -8.10 13.37 -11.03
CA SER A 243 -9.53 13.01 -10.95
C SER A 243 -10.24 13.40 -12.24
N CYS A 244 -11.20 12.58 -12.68
CA CYS A 244 -12.01 12.87 -13.87
C CYS A 244 -13.22 13.70 -13.47
N VAL A 245 -13.15 15.03 -13.60
CA VAL A 245 -14.22 15.92 -13.14
C VAL A 245 -15.27 16.12 -14.21
N GLY A 246 -16.49 15.62 -13.97
CA GLY A 246 -17.63 15.76 -14.86
C GLY A 246 -18.73 14.73 -14.60
N THR A 247 -19.78 14.76 -15.40
CA THR A 247 -20.98 13.93 -15.19
C THR A 247 -20.99 12.69 -16.08
N GLY A 248 -21.50 11.57 -15.55
CA GLY A 248 -21.79 10.37 -16.35
C GLY A 248 -20.55 9.65 -16.90
N GLY A 249 -19.44 9.69 -16.16
CA GLY A 249 -18.18 9.06 -16.57
C GLY A 249 -17.48 9.77 -17.72
N THR A 250 -17.79 11.05 -17.95
CA THR A 250 -17.11 11.92 -18.92
C THR A 250 -16.78 13.26 -18.27
N GLY A 251 -15.58 13.78 -18.50
CA GLY A 251 -15.14 14.98 -17.79
C GLY A 251 -13.81 15.53 -18.31
N ILE A 252 -13.17 16.35 -17.47
CA ILE A 252 -11.83 16.88 -17.67
C ILE A 252 -10.94 16.40 -16.52
N CYS A 253 -9.75 15.91 -16.84
CA CYS A 253 -8.77 15.55 -15.83
C CYS A 253 -8.28 16.77 -15.08
N ALA A 254 -8.44 16.77 -13.76
CA ALA A 254 -7.99 17.85 -12.89
C ALA A 254 -7.07 17.30 -11.80
N ASN A 255 -6.17 18.17 -11.30
CA ASN A 255 -5.45 17.88 -10.07
C ASN A 255 -6.43 17.79 -8.91
N ALA A 256 -6.09 16.96 -7.93
CA ALA A 256 -6.84 16.92 -6.68
C ALA A 256 -6.87 18.29 -5.99
N ALA A 257 -7.99 18.60 -5.34
CA ALA A 257 -8.18 19.85 -4.62
C ALA A 257 -7.27 19.94 -3.38
N ALA A 258 -6.72 21.13 -3.14
CA ALA A 258 -5.88 21.45 -2.00
C ALA A 258 -6.71 21.74 -0.74
N VAL A 259 -6.06 21.83 0.43
CA VAL A 259 -6.73 22.19 1.70
C VAL A 259 -7.52 23.49 1.55
N GLY A 260 -8.79 23.46 1.96
CA GLY A 260 -9.67 24.63 1.90
C GLY A 260 -10.31 24.88 0.54
N GLU A 261 -9.93 24.14 -0.51
CA GLU A 261 -10.58 24.23 -1.81
C GLU A 261 -11.89 23.42 -1.85
N PRO A 262 -12.86 23.82 -2.69
CA PRO A 262 -14.08 23.04 -2.90
C PRO A 262 -13.77 21.64 -3.43
N CYS A 263 -14.53 20.67 -2.97
CA CYS A 263 -14.46 19.28 -3.41
C CYS A 263 -15.84 18.71 -3.63
N ASP A 264 -15.90 17.67 -4.45
CA ASP A 264 -17.13 16.95 -4.77
C ASP A 264 -16.83 15.46 -4.71
N GLU A 265 -17.50 14.74 -3.79
CA GLU A 265 -17.29 13.30 -3.61
C GLU A 265 -17.70 12.51 -4.86
N ALA A 266 -18.68 13.01 -5.62
CA ALA A 266 -19.12 12.43 -6.88
C ALA A 266 -18.26 12.88 -8.08
N GLU A 267 -17.29 13.77 -7.85
CA GLU A 267 -16.41 14.36 -8.87
C GLU A 267 -17.18 15.03 -10.04
N GLU A 268 -18.44 15.47 -9.84
CA GLU A 268 -19.25 16.05 -10.92
C GLU A 268 -18.85 17.50 -11.24
N THR A 269 -18.56 18.28 -10.19
CA THR A 269 -18.38 19.74 -10.29
C THR A 269 -17.02 20.23 -9.79
N ALA A 270 -16.31 19.42 -9.00
CA ALA A 270 -14.98 19.70 -8.48
C ALA A 270 -14.18 18.40 -8.37
N PRO A 271 -12.83 18.45 -8.39
CA PRO A 271 -12.02 17.28 -8.10
C PRO A 271 -12.17 16.86 -6.64
N ASN A 272 -11.86 15.59 -6.36
CA ASN A 272 -11.74 15.12 -4.99
C ASN A 272 -10.44 15.65 -4.35
N CYS A 273 -10.32 15.51 -3.04
CA CYS A 273 -9.14 15.91 -2.29
C CYS A 273 -8.01 14.88 -2.45
N SER A 274 -6.76 15.35 -2.37
CA SER A 274 -5.60 14.46 -2.47
C SER A 274 -5.48 13.62 -1.20
N PHE A 275 -5.96 12.38 -1.26
CA PHE A 275 -5.81 11.44 -0.14
C PHE A 275 -4.34 11.20 0.19
N LEU A 276 -3.44 11.14 -0.80
CA LEU A 276 -2.00 10.99 -0.56
C LEU A 276 -1.39 12.16 0.19
N SER A 277 -1.96 13.36 0.03
CA SER A 277 -1.56 14.54 0.82
C SER A 277 -2.23 14.59 2.19
N GLY A 278 -2.89 13.51 2.62
CA GLY A 278 -3.58 13.45 3.90
C GLY A 278 -4.88 14.26 3.90
N LEU A 279 -5.56 14.39 2.76
CA LEU A 279 -6.78 15.19 2.64
C LEU A 279 -8.01 14.32 2.37
N PHE A 280 -9.17 14.80 2.81
CA PHE A 280 -10.46 14.19 2.48
C PHE A 280 -11.50 15.28 2.18
N CYS A 281 -12.51 14.92 1.38
CA CYS A 281 -13.63 15.82 1.13
C CYS A 281 -14.59 15.78 2.32
N ASN A 282 -14.82 16.91 2.97
CA ASN A 282 -15.76 16.97 4.08
C ASN A 282 -17.19 17.07 3.54
N GLY A 283 -17.95 15.96 3.57
CA GLY A 283 -19.32 15.89 3.07
C GLY A 283 -20.32 16.90 3.65
N ASN A 284 -20.03 17.59 4.77
CA ASN A 284 -20.89 18.66 5.29
C ASN A 284 -20.56 20.03 4.70
N THR A 285 -19.29 20.27 4.35
CA THR A 285 -18.82 21.59 3.90
C THR A 285 -18.46 21.63 2.42
N HIS A 286 -18.30 20.47 1.78
CA HIS A 286 -17.80 20.31 0.42
C HIS A 286 -16.47 21.03 0.21
N VAL A 287 -15.59 20.94 1.22
CA VAL A 287 -14.27 21.55 1.22
C VAL A 287 -13.26 20.51 1.69
N CYS A 288 -12.08 20.51 1.06
CA CYS A 288 -10.98 19.64 1.46
C CYS A 288 -10.44 20.01 2.84
N ALA A 289 -10.38 19.00 3.71
CA ALA A 289 -9.84 19.11 5.06
C ALA A 289 -8.72 18.07 5.26
N THR A 290 -7.85 18.32 6.22
CA THR A 290 -6.79 17.38 6.62
C THR A 290 -7.37 16.22 7.40
N LEU A 291 -6.89 15.01 7.12
CA LEU A 291 -7.14 13.82 7.90
C LEU A 291 -6.51 13.95 9.30
N GLY A 292 -7.24 13.51 10.31
CA GLY A 292 -6.66 13.23 11.61
C GLY A 292 -5.96 11.87 11.60
N VAL A 293 -4.93 11.70 12.43
CA VAL A 293 -4.28 10.40 12.67
C VAL A 293 -4.37 10.10 14.16
N GLY A 294 -5.07 9.02 14.52
CA GLY A 294 -5.25 8.55 15.88
C GLY A 294 -4.25 7.46 16.26
N ALA A 295 -3.76 7.51 17.49
CA ALA A 295 -2.98 6.46 18.12
C ALA A 295 -3.87 5.30 18.62
N LEU A 296 -3.27 4.19 19.04
CA LEU A 296 -4.00 3.05 19.61
C LEU A 296 -4.87 3.48 20.80
N GLY A 297 -6.14 3.09 20.76
CA GLY A 297 -7.15 3.47 21.75
C GLY A 297 -7.81 4.83 21.51
N GLU A 298 -7.32 5.64 20.57
CA GLU A 298 -7.94 6.91 20.21
C GLU A 298 -9.14 6.73 19.25
N PRO A 299 -10.08 7.68 19.21
CA PRO A 299 -11.22 7.60 18.30
C PRO A 299 -10.80 7.76 16.84
N CYS A 300 -11.43 7.00 15.96
CA CYS A 300 -11.25 7.03 14.50
C CYS A 300 -12.59 7.09 13.77
N GLY A 301 -12.56 7.20 12.44
CA GLY A 301 -13.74 7.47 11.62
C GLY A 301 -14.09 8.96 11.62
N LEU A 302 -15.38 9.30 11.51
CA LEU A 302 -15.83 10.70 11.46
C LEU A 302 -15.95 11.31 12.87
N VAL A 303 -14.83 11.75 13.42
CA VAL A 303 -14.73 12.34 14.77
C VAL A 303 -14.92 13.85 14.69
N ASN A 304 -16.01 14.36 15.28
CA ASN A 304 -16.35 15.79 15.27
C ASN A 304 -16.41 16.41 13.85
N GLY A 305 -16.84 15.63 12.86
CA GLY A 305 -16.91 16.07 11.46
C GLY A 305 -15.56 16.08 10.72
N SER A 306 -14.48 15.60 11.36
CA SER A 306 -13.19 15.33 10.71
C SER A 306 -13.00 13.82 10.54
N LEU A 307 -12.47 13.38 9.40
CA LEU A 307 -12.10 11.98 9.21
C LEU A 307 -10.75 11.72 9.89
N THR A 308 -10.73 10.78 10.82
CA THR A 308 -9.54 10.32 11.54
C THR A 308 -9.23 8.87 11.17
N VAL A 309 -8.02 8.63 10.70
CA VAL A 309 -7.46 7.29 10.40
C VAL A 309 -6.54 6.83 11.52
N CYS A 310 -6.18 5.56 11.56
CA CYS A 310 -5.35 4.99 12.63
C CYS A 310 -3.90 4.80 12.16
N ALA A 311 -2.93 5.18 13.00
CA ALA A 311 -1.51 4.98 12.69
C ALA A 311 -1.08 3.52 12.94
N ALA A 312 -0.46 2.87 11.94
CA ALA A 312 0.02 1.48 12.02
C ALA A 312 -1.01 0.49 12.61
N SER A 313 -2.30 0.75 12.39
CA SER A 313 -3.41 0.05 13.04
C SER A 313 -4.68 0.19 12.21
N TYR A 314 -5.75 -0.51 12.60
CA TYR A 314 -7.03 -0.43 11.90
C TYR A 314 -8.08 0.28 12.74
N CYS A 315 -9.06 0.90 12.07
CA CYS A 315 -10.19 1.52 12.75
C CYS A 315 -11.24 0.46 13.05
N GLN A 316 -11.38 0.08 14.33
CA GLN A 316 -12.44 -0.83 14.76
C GLN A 316 -13.75 -0.05 14.86
N MET A 317 -14.54 -0.12 13.79
CA MET A 317 -15.83 0.57 13.70
C MET A 317 -16.84 0.01 14.70
N GLY A 318 -17.55 0.91 15.39
CA GLY A 318 -18.72 0.56 16.21
C GLY A 318 -20.00 0.56 15.37
N ALA A 319 -21.15 0.71 16.04
CA ALA A 319 -22.48 0.81 15.38
C ALA A 319 -22.73 2.16 14.68
N GLY A 320 -21.70 2.96 14.41
CA GLY A 320 -21.82 4.31 13.86
C GLY A 320 -20.59 4.72 13.06
N PRO A 321 -20.48 6.00 12.64
CA PRO A 321 -19.40 6.48 11.78
C PRO A 321 -18.08 6.69 12.54
N THR A 322 -18.04 6.39 13.83
CA THR A 322 -16.84 6.48 14.68
C THR A 322 -16.46 5.10 15.22
N GLY A 323 -15.16 4.88 15.35
CA GLY A 323 -14.57 3.68 15.95
C GLY A 323 -13.45 4.01 16.93
N THR A 324 -12.68 2.99 17.28
CA THR A 324 -11.44 3.12 18.07
C THR A 324 -10.29 2.47 17.31
N CYS A 325 -9.12 3.11 17.32
CA CYS A 325 -7.92 2.53 16.73
C CYS A 325 -7.47 1.30 17.52
N ALA A 326 -7.40 0.15 16.85
CA ALA A 326 -7.05 -1.13 17.44
C ALA A 326 -5.84 -1.75 16.71
N ALA A 327 -4.96 -2.40 17.47
CA ALA A 327 -3.72 -2.93 16.93
C ALA A 327 -3.97 -4.01 15.87
N SER A 328 -3.22 -3.93 14.77
CA SER A 328 -3.20 -4.98 13.75
C SER A 328 -2.59 -6.28 14.30
N LEU A 329 -2.95 -7.39 13.68
CA LEU A 329 -2.43 -8.71 14.01
C LEU A 329 -1.00 -8.86 13.52
N ALA A 330 -0.11 -9.34 14.40
CA ALA A 330 1.26 -9.68 14.03
C ALA A 330 1.32 -10.86 13.04
N ASP A 331 2.45 -11.02 12.35
CA ASP A 331 2.64 -12.16 11.45
C ASP A 331 2.53 -13.49 12.20
N GLY A 332 1.95 -14.49 11.55
CA GLY A 332 1.61 -15.80 12.09
C GLY A 332 0.36 -15.83 12.98
N ALA A 333 -0.16 -14.67 13.40
CA ALA A 333 -1.37 -14.63 14.23
C ALA A 333 -2.60 -15.13 13.45
N VAL A 334 -3.56 -15.70 14.18
CA VAL A 334 -4.81 -16.19 13.61
C VAL A 334 -5.67 -15.01 13.17
N CYS A 335 -6.22 -15.09 11.97
CA CYS A 335 -7.09 -14.07 11.38
C CYS A 335 -8.32 -14.73 10.73
N THR A 336 -9.30 -13.92 10.36
CA THR A 336 -10.48 -14.37 9.60
C THR A 336 -10.59 -13.55 8.32
N GLU A 337 -10.75 -14.21 7.19
CA GLU A 337 -10.89 -13.52 5.90
C GLU A 337 -12.15 -12.63 5.90
N GLY A 338 -12.00 -11.38 5.46
CA GLY A 338 -13.09 -10.41 5.33
C GLY A 338 -13.74 -9.95 6.63
N SER A 339 -13.23 -10.36 7.81
CA SER A 339 -13.80 -9.95 9.10
C SER A 339 -12.77 -9.94 10.22
N GLY A 340 -12.95 -9.03 11.18
CA GLY A 340 -12.09 -8.94 12.35
C GLY A 340 -10.84 -8.06 12.16
N PRO A 341 -9.85 -8.19 13.05
CA PRO A 341 -8.63 -7.40 13.01
C PRO A 341 -7.82 -7.65 11.73
N SER A 342 -7.32 -6.59 11.11
CA SER A 342 -6.45 -6.69 9.94
C SER A 342 -5.05 -7.15 10.34
N CYS A 343 -4.39 -7.87 9.44
CA CYS A 343 -2.97 -8.21 9.57
C CYS A 343 -2.10 -6.95 9.41
N SER A 344 -0.96 -6.92 10.09
CA SER A 344 0.01 -5.85 9.93
C SER A 344 0.56 -5.85 8.51
N PRO A 345 0.48 -4.73 7.78
CA PRO A 345 0.97 -4.67 6.41
C PRO A 345 2.45 -5.08 6.32
N PRO A 346 2.86 -5.83 5.29
CA PRO A 346 2.06 -6.31 4.17
C PRO A 346 1.48 -7.72 4.31
N ALA A 347 1.47 -8.31 5.51
CA ALA A 347 0.90 -9.63 5.71
C ALA A 347 -0.61 -9.59 5.43
N GLU A 348 -1.12 -10.67 4.84
CA GLU A 348 -2.54 -10.84 4.57
C GLU A 348 -3.08 -12.08 5.27
N CYS A 349 -4.40 -12.11 5.46
CA CYS A 349 -5.04 -13.26 6.06
C CYS A 349 -5.15 -14.38 5.03
N MET A 350 -4.22 -15.33 5.05
CA MET A 350 -4.22 -16.48 4.15
C MET A 350 -4.31 -17.76 4.97
N ALA A 351 -5.28 -18.62 4.61
CA ALA A 351 -5.53 -19.87 5.31
C ALA A 351 -5.70 -19.68 6.85
N GLY A 352 -6.30 -18.56 7.25
CA GLY A 352 -6.58 -18.23 8.65
C GLY A 352 -5.38 -17.70 9.44
N HIS A 353 -4.26 -17.36 8.80
CA HIS A 353 -3.10 -16.76 9.45
C HIS A 353 -2.59 -15.52 8.71
N CYS A 354 -2.11 -14.53 9.46
CA CYS A 354 -1.41 -13.37 8.91
C CYS A 354 -0.07 -13.83 8.35
N THR A 355 0.05 -13.94 7.05
CA THR A 355 1.26 -14.48 6.41
C THR A 355 1.69 -13.56 5.29
N PHE A 356 2.99 -13.58 5.02
CA PHE A 356 3.50 -12.94 3.83
C PHE A 356 3.27 -13.84 2.62
N PRO A 357 2.99 -13.25 1.46
CA PRO A 357 3.04 -13.97 0.21
C PRO A 357 4.46 -14.47 -0.08
N GLU A 358 4.55 -15.74 -0.48
CA GLU A 358 5.79 -16.44 -0.80
C GLU A 358 5.83 -16.75 -2.31
N PRO A 359 6.66 -16.08 -3.12
CA PRO A 359 6.72 -16.32 -4.57
C PRO A 359 7.38 -17.65 -4.95
N ILE A 360 7.97 -18.36 -3.99
CA ILE A 360 8.82 -19.55 -4.20
C ILE A 360 8.04 -20.86 -4.41
N THR A 361 6.72 -20.88 -4.22
CA THR A 361 5.93 -22.12 -4.29
C THR A 361 5.32 -22.40 -5.67
N CYS A 362 5.70 -21.62 -6.68
CA CYS A 362 5.17 -21.72 -8.04
C CYS A 362 6.04 -22.65 -8.91
N GLU A 363 5.75 -23.95 -8.86
CA GLU A 363 6.38 -25.00 -9.69
C GLU A 363 5.50 -25.45 -10.87
#